data_AF-A0A163A828-F1
#
_entry.id   AF-A0A163A828-F1
#
_cell.length_a   1.000
_cell.length_b   1.000
_cell.length_c   1.000
_cell.angle_alpha   90.00
_cell.angle_beta   90.00
_cell.angle_gamma   90.00
#
_symmetry.space_group_name_H-M   'P 1'
#
loop_
_entity.id
_entity.type
_entity.pdbx_description
1 polymer ?
#
loop_
_entity_poly.entity_id
_entity_poly.type
_entity_poly.pdbx_seq_one_letter_code
_entity_poly.pdbx_strand_id
1 'polypeptide(L)'
;MDTQQSQPDSLTIQTTTKAQFELTPQETAESAQGLTQGESFTVSSSDDERKQETQRQAWFENAIKKELKIPNSYVQVAPLIIRWDPEIDDYRDGHNKEIEDLNRVFARFGFSSSTELRLNPKVRKPQFALNSAISEHISAHDGQNKLMIIYYTGHGILDSSDGEKRLLLAARRNEDEQQEGNSLAVAYWHKAESPLLDEDIEGDVLTILDCCFASDAQKGRHHSRRIYDLLAACPKGGNTPAPGEFSFTRSLINTLDRLWAADPDQRILTTRLLEEITRNSGGQAKLHDRLYKDDGRHVQLRPIDGQSKEQTQHDAEQFDSSPLEEAGVKLRFSLQAKDITQVKIEAWAQRLVKASQDANIPLRRIDWLRMDNNEPGQRLRNVVEIFRERHSSSSNTHRSTTEPTPTNYPRSISPDEVSEYQGPRSRMVLDDTSKTTLSISQGNMNVQYGNAASTLQQSNLQNESPALNRLYGCVMVPLPWLLCLLMFAASFLLSHIGHFAQRYLVIAHREL
;
A
#
# COMPACT_ATOMS: atom_id res chain seq x y z
N MET A 1 36.19 7.84 -74.38
CA MET A 1 35.65 8.75 -73.36
C MET A 1 35.73 8.00 -72.06
N ASP A 2 36.86 8.21 -71.39
CA ASP A 2 37.17 7.63 -70.09
C ASP A 2 36.32 8.27 -69.00
N THR A 3 35.82 7.48 -68.06
CA THR A 3 35.33 8.03 -66.80
C THR A 3 35.73 7.07 -65.68
N GLN A 4 36.65 7.56 -64.87
CA GLN A 4 37.33 6.86 -63.78
C GLN A 4 36.42 6.67 -62.56
N GLN A 5 36.50 5.47 -62.02
CA GLN A 5 36.56 5.07 -60.60
C GLN A 5 36.56 6.16 -59.52
N SER A 6 35.75 5.94 -58.48
CA SER A 6 36.09 6.29 -57.10
C SER A 6 35.66 5.17 -56.13
N GLN A 7 36.62 4.71 -55.32
CA GLN A 7 36.40 3.84 -54.16
C GLN A 7 36.28 4.70 -52.88
N PRO A 8 35.59 4.24 -51.83
CA PRO A 8 35.54 4.94 -50.55
C PRO A 8 36.70 4.57 -49.62
N ASP A 9 37.26 5.59 -48.98
CA ASP A 9 38.37 5.53 -48.02
C ASP A 9 38.00 4.83 -46.70
N SER A 10 38.90 3.94 -46.26
CA SER A 10 38.91 3.28 -44.96
C SER A 10 39.63 4.16 -43.92
N LEU A 11 38.88 4.63 -42.92
CA LEU A 11 39.41 5.35 -41.76
C LEU A 11 40.04 4.38 -40.75
N THR A 12 41.38 4.33 -40.74
CA THR A 12 42.20 3.64 -39.74
C THR A 12 42.50 4.59 -38.59
N ILE A 13 41.99 4.32 -37.39
CA ILE A 13 42.33 5.05 -36.16
C ILE A 13 43.52 4.37 -35.49
N GLN A 14 44.67 5.07 -35.46
CA GLN A 14 45.83 4.69 -34.65
C GLN A 14 45.68 5.27 -33.24
N THR A 15 45.65 4.41 -32.22
CA THR A 15 45.81 4.81 -30.82
C THR A 15 47.22 4.47 -30.33
N THR A 16 48.03 5.50 -30.15
CA THR A 16 49.36 5.44 -29.52
C THR A 16 49.24 5.93 -28.08
N THR A 17 49.45 5.06 -27.10
CA THR A 17 49.92 5.49 -25.77
C THR A 17 50.72 4.37 -25.11
N LYS A 18 52.05 4.53 -25.14
CA LYS A 18 53.01 3.78 -24.31
C LYS A 18 53.12 4.50 -22.96
N ALA A 19 52.92 3.77 -21.87
CA ALA A 19 53.48 4.13 -20.57
C ALA A 19 54.08 2.85 -19.97
N GLN A 20 55.41 2.80 -19.92
CA GLN A 20 56.19 1.79 -19.20
C GLN A 20 56.28 2.24 -17.73
N PHE A 21 55.95 1.35 -16.80
CA PHE A 21 56.28 1.50 -15.40
C PHE A 21 57.23 0.36 -15.03
N GLU A 22 58.47 0.70 -14.71
CA GLU A 22 59.46 -0.18 -14.11
C GLU A 22 59.07 -0.47 -12.65
N LEU A 23 59.15 -1.74 -12.26
CA LEU A 23 59.12 -2.17 -10.86
C LEU A 23 60.46 -2.85 -10.55
N THR A 24 61.23 -2.24 -9.66
CA THR A 24 62.36 -2.85 -8.96
C THR A 24 61.87 -3.54 -7.68
N PRO A 25 62.40 -4.72 -7.32
CA PRO A 25 62.05 -5.41 -6.08
C PRO A 25 63.06 -5.07 -4.96
N GLN A 26 62.57 -4.95 -3.73
CA GLN A 26 63.45 -5.10 -2.56
C GLN A 26 62.73 -5.81 -1.41
N GLU A 27 63.35 -6.90 -0.98
CA GLU A 27 63.11 -7.65 0.23
C GLU A 27 63.20 -6.79 1.49
N THR A 28 62.41 -7.13 2.51
CA THR A 28 62.96 -7.47 3.84
C THR A 28 61.96 -8.34 4.58
N ALA A 29 62.53 -9.28 5.34
CA ALA A 29 61.87 -10.34 6.10
C ALA A 29 61.57 -9.94 7.55
N GLU A 30 60.89 -10.86 8.24
CA GLU A 30 60.76 -11.04 9.70
C GLU A 30 59.70 -10.21 10.45
N SER A 31 58.62 -10.88 10.87
CA SER A 31 58.55 -11.43 12.23
C SER A 31 57.18 -12.06 12.49
N ALA A 32 57.20 -13.32 12.91
CA ALA A 32 56.03 -14.07 13.36
C ALA A 32 55.98 -14.08 14.88
N GLN A 33 54.82 -13.77 15.47
CA GLN A 33 54.28 -14.36 16.71
C GLN A 33 52.99 -13.64 17.14
N GLY A 34 51.96 -14.40 17.54
CA GLY A 34 50.84 -13.86 18.31
C GLY A 34 49.43 -14.24 17.85
N LEU A 35 49.14 -15.54 17.75
CA LEU A 35 47.78 -16.08 17.69
C LEU A 35 47.04 -15.84 19.00
N THR A 36 46.06 -14.92 19.01
CA THR A 36 44.82 -14.98 19.81
C THR A 36 43.92 -13.80 19.46
N GLN A 37 43.05 -13.96 18.46
CA GLN A 37 41.86 -13.12 18.35
C GLN A 37 40.65 -14.00 18.07
N GLY A 38 39.71 -13.97 19.01
CA GLY A 38 38.39 -14.57 18.84
C GLY A 38 37.70 -13.93 17.65
N GLU A 39 37.21 -14.77 16.75
CA GLU A 39 36.35 -14.38 15.64
C GLU A 39 35.05 -13.83 16.21
N SER A 40 35.03 -12.51 16.41
CA SER A 40 33.81 -11.74 16.50
C SER A 40 33.12 -11.83 15.15
N PHE A 41 32.10 -12.68 15.05
CA PHE A 41 31.27 -12.83 13.86
C PHE A 41 30.54 -11.51 13.63
N THR A 42 30.99 -10.73 12.65
CA THR A 42 30.45 -9.44 12.25
C THR A 42 29.11 -9.62 11.53
N VAL A 43 28.02 -9.65 12.31
CA VAL A 43 26.64 -9.66 11.80
C VAL A 43 26.24 -8.33 11.12
N SER A 44 27.11 -7.31 11.16
CA SER A 44 26.78 -5.94 10.70
C SER A 44 26.77 -5.73 9.19
N SER A 45 27.22 -6.66 8.34
CA SER A 45 27.40 -6.35 6.90
C SER A 45 26.09 -6.26 6.11
N SER A 46 25.06 -7.03 6.48
CA SER A 46 23.85 -7.16 5.66
C SER A 46 22.94 -5.92 5.70
N ASP A 47 22.81 -5.28 6.86
CA ASP A 47 21.98 -4.08 7.00
C ASP A 47 22.61 -2.87 6.28
N ASP A 48 23.94 -2.76 6.30
CA ASP A 48 24.64 -1.66 5.64
C ASP A 48 24.60 -1.81 4.10
N GLU A 49 24.67 -3.04 3.58
CA GLU A 49 24.44 -3.30 2.16
C GLU A 49 23.02 -2.90 1.74
N ARG A 50 21.99 -3.24 2.52
CA ARG A 50 20.60 -2.88 2.21
C ARG A 50 20.37 -1.36 2.21
N LYS A 51 21.00 -0.64 3.13
CA LYS A 51 20.96 0.83 3.16
C LYS A 51 21.62 1.44 1.94
N GLN A 52 22.80 0.97 1.59
CA GLN A 52 23.50 1.44 0.39
C GLN A 52 22.69 1.16 -0.87
N GLU A 53 22.10 -0.03 -0.97
CA GLU A 53 21.25 -0.40 -2.09
C GLU A 53 20.06 0.55 -2.26
N THR A 54 19.36 0.84 -1.15
CA THR A 54 18.26 1.80 -1.11
C THR A 54 18.69 3.19 -1.59
N GLN A 55 19.89 3.64 -1.21
CA GLN A 55 20.43 4.93 -1.67
C GLN A 55 20.76 4.91 -3.17
N ARG A 56 21.38 3.83 -3.67
CA ARG A 56 21.71 3.67 -5.10
C ARG A 56 20.45 3.69 -5.96
N GLN A 57 19.41 2.97 -5.55
CA GLN A 57 18.08 3.00 -6.17
C GLN A 57 17.53 4.43 -6.23
N ALA A 58 17.54 5.15 -5.10
CA ALA A 58 17.03 6.52 -5.06
C ALA A 58 17.80 7.46 -6.00
N TRP A 59 19.14 7.39 -6.04
CA TRP A 59 19.95 8.21 -6.95
C TRP A 59 19.65 7.90 -8.42
N PHE A 60 19.56 6.61 -8.77
CA PHE A 60 19.27 6.18 -10.13
C PHE A 60 17.87 6.59 -10.58
N GLU A 61 16.85 6.28 -9.78
CA GLU A 61 15.46 6.62 -10.07
C GLU A 61 15.28 8.12 -10.25
N ASN A 62 15.90 8.95 -9.40
CA ASN A 62 15.79 10.40 -9.49
C ASN A 62 16.37 10.92 -10.81
N ALA A 63 17.52 10.41 -11.22
CA ALA A 63 18.14 10.78 -12.49
C ALA A 63 17.29 10.33 -13.68
N ILE A 64 16.79 9.08 -13.69
CA ILE A 64 15.90 8.58 -14.75
C ILE A 64 14.61 9.39 -14.84
N LYS A 65 13.93 9.60 -13.72
CA LYS A 65 12.64 10.31 -13.68
C LYS A 65 12.80 11.74 -14.20
N LYS A 66 13.90 12.41 -13.84
CA LYS A 66 14.23 13.75 -14.35
C LYS A 66 14.41 13.75 -15.88
N GLU A 67 15.19 12.83 -16.42
CA GLU A 67 15.47 12.79 -17.88
C GLU A 67 14.25 12.35 -18.70
N LEU A 68 13.44 11.43 -18.17
CA LEU A 68 12.22 10.93 -18.81
C LEU A 68 10.98 11.80 -18.52
N LYS A 69 11.11 12.87 -17.73
CA LYS A 69 10.00 13.73 -17.27
C LYS A 69 8.87 12.92 -16.61
N ILE A 70 9.25 11.89 -15.86
CA ILE A 70 8.30 11.11 -15.05
C ILE A 70 8.07 11.90 -13.76
N PRO A 71 6.81 12.00 -13.29
CA PRO A 71 6.50 12.59 -11.99
C PRO A 71 7.42 12.05 -10.91
N ASN A 72 8.16 12.98 -10.31
CA ASN A 72 9.15 12.61 -9.32
C ASN A 72 8.56 12.64 -7.90
N SER A 73 7.27 12.88 -7.75
CA SER A 73 6.52 12.95 -6.49
C SER A 73 5.06 12.60 -6.75
N TYR A 74 4.32 12.35 -5.68
CA TYR A 74 2.88 12.20 -5.77
C TYR A 74 2.20 13.54 -6.10
N VAL A 75 1.25 13.52 -7.04
CA VAL A 75 0.40 14.71 -7.33
C VAL A 75 -0.59 14.99 -6.20
N GLN A 76 -0.95 13.94 -5.45
CA GLN A 76 -1.84 14.00 -4.30
C GLN A 76 -1.45 12.94 -3.29
N VAL A 77 -1.40 13.35 -2.02
CA VAL A 77 -1.34 12.45 -0.86
C VAL A 77 -2.61 12.68 -0.04
N ALA A 78 -3.34 11.60 0.26
CA ALA A 78 -4.63 11.65 0.95
C ALA A 78 -4.63 10.75 2.20
N PRO A 79 -4.54 11.33 3.40
CA PRO A 79 -4.63 10.57 4.65
C PRO A 79 -6.07 10.26 5.07
N LEU A 80 -6.30 9.01 5.47
CA LEU A 80 -7.47 8.53 6.22
C LEU A 80 -7.00 8.11 7.62
N ILE A 81 -7.49 8.78 8.64
CA ILE A 81 -7.21 8.50 10.05
C ILE A 81 -8.38 7.69 10.62
N ILE A 82 -8.08 6.50 11.13
CA ILE A 82 -9.05 5.58 11.71
C ILE A 82 -8.77 5.47 13.20
N ARG A 83 -9.82 5.66 14.01
CA ARG A 83 -9.78 5.57 15.46
C ARG A 83 -11.13 5.15 16.01
N TRP A 84 -11.16 4.79 17.29
CA TRP A 84 -12.40 4.58 18.01
C TRP A 84 -13.02 5.89 18.47
N ASP A 85 -14.33 5.86 18.66
CA ASP A 85 -15.07 6.98 19.24
C ASP A 85 -14.54 7.29 20.67
N PRO A 86 -14.33 8.57 21.03
CA PRO A 86 -13.79 8.96 22.34
C PRO A 86 -14.55 8.40 23.54
N GLU A 87 -15.84 8.06 23.40
CA GLU A 87 -16.64 7.48 24.48
C GLU A 87 -16.20 6.05 24.87
N ILE A 88 -15.55 5.33 23.95
CA ILE A 88 -15.21 3.91 24.12
C ILE A 88 -13.72 3.60 23.96
N ASP A 89 -12.90 4.62 23.69
CA ASP A 89 -11.44 4.54 23.51
C ASP A 89 -10.71 4.68 24.86
N ASP A 90 -9.97 3.64 25.25
CA ASP A 90 -9.20 3.57 26.50
C ASP A 90 -8.11 4.68 26.61
N TYR A 91 -7.62 5.18 25.48
CA TYR A 91 -6.54 6.19 25.42
C TYR A 91 -6.94 7.46 24.68
N ARG A 92 -8.22 7.83 24.68
CA ARG A 92 -8.78 8.95 23.90
C ARG A 92 -7.94 10.23 23.92
N ASP A 93 -7.45 10.67 25.09
CA ASP A 93 -6.75 11.95 25.23
C ASP A 93 -5.34 11.87 24.62
N GLY A 94 -4.69 10.71 24.76
CA GLY A 94 -3.41 10.43 24.13
C GLY A 94 -3.53 10.32 22.61
N HIS A 95 -4.50 9.55 22.12
CA HIS A 95 -4.78 9.42 20.68
C HIS A 95 -5.17 10.78 20.07
N ASN A 96 -6.00 11.58 20.74
CA ASN A 96 -6.37 12.93 20.27
C ASN A 96 -5.12 13.79 20.02
N LYS A 97 -4.24 13.87 21.02
CA LYS A 97 -3.02 14.67 20.94
C LYS A 97 -2.10 14.19 19.82
N GLU A 98 -1.90 12.89 19.70
CA GLU A 98 -1.05 12.31 18.65
C GLU A 98 -1.62 12.52 17.26
N ILE A 99 -2.94 12.38 17.08
CA ILE A 99 -3.63 12.65 15.81
C ILE A 99 -3.54 14.13 15.44
N GLU A 100 -3.75 15.03 16.38
CA GLU A 100 -3.57 16.48 16.16
C GLU A 100 -2.14 16.81 15.73
N ASP A 101 -1.15 16.23 16.40
CA ASP A 101 0.26 16.42 16.07
C ASP A 101 0.59 15.84 14.68
N LEU A 102 0.10 14.64 14.36
CA LEU A 102 0.28 14.00 13.06
C LEU A 102 -0.37 14.80 11.94
N ASN A 103 -1.59 15.31 12.15
CA ASN A 103 -2.27 16.19 11.20
C ASN A 103 -1.47 17.47 10.91
N ARG A 104 -0.80 18.05 11.91
CA ARG A 104 0.09 19.20 11.70
C ARG A 104 1.31 18.84 10.86
N VAL A 105 1.86 17.63 11.01
CA VAL A 105 2.94 17.13 10.15
C VAL A 105 2.42 16.94 8.72
N PHE A 106 1.31 16.25 8.51
CA PHE A 106 0.73 16.06 7.17
C PHE A 106 0.40 17.38 6.47
N ALA A 107 -0.16 18.35 7.20
CA ALA A 107 -0.43 19.67 6.65
C ALA A 107 0.86 20.40 6.24
N ARG A 108 1.94 20.25 7.00
CA ARG A 108 3.26 20.83 6.66
C ARG A 108 3.85 20.21 5.40
N PHE A 109 3.62 18.91 5.19
CA PHE A 109 3.97 18.23 3.96
C PHE A 109 3.05 18.59 2.76
N GLY A 110 2.05 19.46 2.94
CA GLY A 110 1.12 19.81 1.87
C GLY A 110 0.18 18.68 1.47
N PHE A 111 0.00 17.68 2.34
CA PHE A 111 -0.95 16.60 2.09
C PHE A 111 -2.39 17.12 2.16
N SER A 112 -3.31 16.41 1.52
CA SER A 112 -4.73 16.72 1.61
C SER A 112 -5.20 16.68 3.07
N SER A 113 -6.21 17.47 3.42
CA SER A 113 -6.82 17.41 4.75
C SER A 113 -7.21 15.98 5.08
N SER A 114 -6.74 15.48 6.22
CA SER A 114 -7.03 14.13 6.65
C SER A 114 -8.53 13.94 6.85
N THR A 115 -9.07 12.83 6.33
CA THR A 115 -10.41 12.37 6.70
C THR A 115 -10.31 11.56 7.99
N GLU A 116 -11.15 11.83 8.99
CA GLU A 116 -11.16 11.09 10.25
C GLU A 116 -12.40 10.19 10.33
N LEU A 117 -12.17 8.87 10.38
CA LEU A 117 -13.19 7.88 10.69
C LEU A 117 -13.19 7.58 12.19
N ARG A 118 -14.33 7.85 12.84
CA ARG A 118 -14.61 7.44 14.22
C ARG A 118 -15.49 6.20 14.23
N LEU A 119 -14.94 5.08 14.68
CA LEU A 119 -15.68 3.84 14.83
C LEU A 119 -16.55 3.90 16.09
N ASN A 120 -17.87 3.96 15.90
CA ASN A 120 -18.86 3.98 16.99
C ASN A 120 -19.90 2.86 16.80
N PRO A 121 -19.87 1.79 17.62
CA PRO A 121 -20.79 0.66 17.51
C PRO A 121 -22.26 1.03 17.77
N LYS A 122 -22.54 2.16 18.46
CA LYS A 122 -23.91 2.66 18.67
C LYS A 122 -24.53 3.24 17.39
N VAL A 123 -23.68 3.72 16.48
CA VAL A 123 -24.12 4.37 15.23
C VAL A 123 -24.15 3.36 14.08
N ARG A 124 -23.08 2.59 13.92
CA ARG A 124 -22.94 1.62 12.82
C ARG A 124 -22.04 0.46 13.28
N LYS A 125 -22.31 -0.75 12.79
CA LYS A 125 -21.42 -1.89 13.01
C LYS A 125 -19.99 -1.52 12.59
N PRO A 126 -18.96 -1.63 13.45
CA PRO A 126 -17.61 -1.12 13.17
C PRO A 126 -17.02 -1.66 11.87
N GLN A 127 -17.19 -2.96 11.57
CA GLN A 127 -16.74 -3.54 10.31
C GLN A 127 -17.35 -2.85 9.07
N PHE A 128 -18.65 -2.54 9.10
CA PHE A 128 -19.30 -1.89 7.97
C PHE A 128 -18.86 -0.44 7.83
N ALA A 129 -18.65 0.28 8.93
CA ALA A 129 -18.12 1.64 8.89
C ALA A 129 -16.70 1.64 8.30
N LEU A 130 -15.84 0.72 8.76
CA LEU A 130 -14.47 0.57 8.29
C LEU A 130 -14.41 0.24 6.78
N ASN A 131 -15.17 -0.76 6.33
CA ASN A 131 -15.21 -1.13 4.92
C ASN A 131 -15.73 0.01 4.03
N SER A 132 -16.78 0.72 4.47
CA SER A 132 -17.34 1.88 3.76
C SER A 132 -16.29 2.96 3.58
N ALA A 133 -15.64 3.36 4.67
CA ALA A 133 -14.67 4.45 4.66
C ALA A 133 -13.45 4.14 3.79
N ILE A 134 -12.92 2.91 3.82
CA ILE A 134 -11.81 2.53 2.93
C ILE A 134 -12.26 2.53 1.46
N SER A 135 -13.44 2.01 1.17
CA SER A 135 -13.97 2.00 -0.21
C SER A 135 -14.23 3.43 -0.74
N GLU A 136 -14.77 4.30 0.12
CA GLU A 136 -14.98 5.72 -0.18
C GLU A 136 -13.65 6.45 -0.38
N HIS A 137 -12.65 6.16 0.45
CA HIS A 137 -11.30 6.74 0.32
C HIS A 137 -10.63 6.33 -0.98
N ILE A 138 -10.71 5.06 -1.35
CA ILE A 138 -10.25 4.56 -2.65
C ILE A 138 -10.98 5.29 -3.78
N SER A 139 -12.31 5.31 -3.75
CA SER A 139 -13.10 5.94 -4.80
C SER A 139 -12.79 7.44 -4.98
N ALA A 140 -12.39 8.13 -3.92
CA ALA A 140 -12.09 9.56 -3.95
C ALA A 140 -10.63 9.88 -4.32
N HIS A 141 -9.69 8.99 -4.00
CA HIS A 141 -8.26 9.31 -4.00
C HIS A 141 -7.38 8.36 -4.80
N ASP A 142 -7.93 7.29 -5.36
CA ASP A 142 -7.17 6.42 -6.27
C ASP A 142 -6.78 7.13 -7.58
N GLY A 143 -5.76 6.59 -8.23
CA GLY A 143 -5.24 7.04 -9.51
C GLY A 143 -3.72 7.05 -9.58
N GLN A 144 -3.21 7.09 -10.82
CA GLN A 144 -1.77 7.14 -11.08
C GLN A 144 -1.08 8.30 -10.37
N ASN A 145 0.14 8.05 -9.88
CA ASN A 145 0.96 9.04 -9.18
C ASN A 145 0.29 9.66 -7.93
N LYS A 146 -0.68 8.98 -7.32
CA LYS A 146 -1.26 9.37 -6.02
C LYS A 146 -0.84 8.40 -4.91
N LEU A 147 -0.91 8.88 -3.67
CA LEU A 147 -0.68 8.08 -2.47
C LEU A 147 -1.87 8.19 -1.53
N MET A 148 -2.44 7.03 -1.19
CA MET A 148 -3.39 6.90 -0.09
C MET A 148 -2.64 6.49 1.18
N ILE A 149 -2.80 7.28 2.25
CA ILE A 149 -2.29 6.90 3.58
C ILE A 149 -3.47 6.42 4.42
N ILE A 150 -3.38 5.21 4.97
CA ILE A 150 -4.35 4.71 5.96
C ILE A 150 -3.62 4.61 7.31
N TYR A 151 -4.00 5.45 8.26
CA TYR A 151 -3.43 5.45 9.60
C TYR A 151 -4.47 4.93 10.60
N TYR A 152 -4.12 3.92 11.39
CA TYR A 152 -4.94 3.44 12.50
C TYR A 152 -4.19 3.58 13.83
N THR A 153 -4.92 4.01 14.86
CA THR A 153 -4.45 4.01 16.25
C THR A 153 -5.51 3.43 17.17
N GLY A 154 -5.08 2.56 18.09
CA GLY A 154 -5.95 1.88 19.05
C GLY A 154 -5.45 0.49 19.41
N HIS A 155 -6.35 -0.35 19.95
CA HIS A 155 -5.97 -1.73 20.27
C HIS A 155 -5.99 -2.62 19.04
N GLY A 156 -5.06 -3.58 19.05
CA GLY A 156 -5.03 -4.70 18.14
C GLY A 156 -5.13 -5.99 18.93
N ILE A 157 -5.99 -6.91 18.51
CA ILE A 157 -6.18 -8.23 19.10
C ILE A 157 -5.94 -9.26 18.01
N LEU A 158 -5.31 -10.38 18.37
CA LEU A 158 -5.11 -11.49 17.47
C LEU A 158 -6.25 -12.50 17.61
N ASP A 159 -7.12 -12.58 16.61
CA ASP A 159 -8.08 -13.67 16.50
C ASP A 159 -7.35 -14.93 16.07
N SER A 160 -7.66 -16.06 16.67
CA SER A 160 -7.20 -17.39 16.23
C SER A 160 -8.28 -18.45 16.37
N SER A 161 -9.55 -18.03 16.46
CA SER A 161 -10.69 -18.90 16.73
C SER A 161 -10.91 -19.99 15.68
N ASP A 162 -10.53 -19.74 14.43
CA ASP A 162 -10.62 -20.70 13.32
C ASP A 162 -9.27 -21.31 12.90
N GLY A 163 -8.24 -21.16 13.74
CA GLY A 163 -6.88 -21.62 13.44
C GLY A 163 -6.07 -20.66 12.55
N GLU A 164 -6.70 -19.63 11.97
CA GLU A 164 -6.00 -18.56 11.26
C GLU A 164 -5.80 -17.33 12.14
N LYS A 165 -4.57 -16.85 12.19
CA LYS A 165 -4.21 -15.63 12.92
C LYS A 165 -4.65 -14.39 12.14
N ARG A 166 -5.59 -13.61 12.67
CA ARG A 166 -6.10 -12.38 12.02
C ARG A 166 -6.12 -11.19 12.97
N LEU A 167 -5.70 -10.04 12.46
CA LEU A 167 -5.74 -8.77 13.21
C LEU A 167 -7.18 -8.24 13.32
N LEU A 168 -7.65 -8.12 14.56
CA LEU A 168 -8.83 -7.37 14.97
C LEU A 168 -8.38 -5.99 15.46
N LEU A 169 -9.03 -4.94 14.97
CA LEU A 169 -9.01 -3.62 15.57
C LEU A 169 -10.06 -3.62 16.69
N ALA A 170 -9.72 -3.13 17.87
CA ALA A 170 -10.61 -3.14 19.04
C ALA A 170 -10.59 -1.80 19.78
N ALA A 171 -11.76 -1.43 20.33
CA ALA A 171 -11.89 -0.20 21.12
C ALA A 171 -11.18 -0.29 22.48
N ARG A 172 -11.13 -1.49 23.06
CA ARG A 172 -10.60 -1.78 24.40
C ARG A 172 -9.74 -3.03 24.41
N ARG A 173 -8.89 -3.16 25.44
CA ARG A 173 -7.96 -4.30 25.60
C ARG A 173 -8.58 -5.59 26.16
N ASN A 174 -9.57 -5.50 27.04
CA ASN A 174 -10.01 -6.63 27.87
C ASN A 174 -11.36 -7.23 27.43
N GLU A 175 -11.44 -8.56 27.43
CA GLU A 175 -12.69 -9.35 27.31
C GLU A 175 -13.44 -9.47 28.66
N ASP A 176 -12.77 -9.21 29.78
CA ASP A 176 -13.32 -9.39 31.14
C ASP A 176 -14.48 -8.44 31.48
N GLU A 177 -14.74 -7.40 30.66
CA GLU A 177 -15.91 -6.52 30.74
C GLU A 177 -17.11 -7.03 29.92
N GLN A 178 -17.12 -8.28 29.46
CA GLN A 178 -18.32 -8.94 28.92
C GLN A 178 -19.42 -9.18 29.97
N GLN A 179 -19.24 -8.74 31.22
CA GLN A 179 -20.15 -9.02 32.33
C GLN A 179 -21.59 -8.50 32.16
N GLU A 180 -21.93 -7.74 31.12
CA GLU A 180 -23.31 -7.28 30.88
C GLU A 180 -23.77 -7.39 29.41
N GLY A 181 -23.44 -8.49 28.73
CA GLY A 181 -24.04 -8.81 27.41
C GLY A 181 -23.69 -7.84 26.28
N ASN A 182 -22.67 -6.99 26.47
CA ASN A 182 -22.23 -6.03 25.47
C ASN A 182 -21.08 -6.64 24.67
N SER A 183 -21.33 -6.97 23.40
CA SER A 183 -20.31 -7.53 22.51
C SER A 183 -19.14 -6.56 22.32
N LEU A 184 -17.90 -7.07 22.40
CA LEU A 184 -16.70 -6.27 22.16
C LEU A 184 -16.79 -5.56 20.80
N ALA A 185 -16.58 -4.24 20.80
CA ALA A 185 -16.58 -3.46 19.58
C ALA A 185 -15.28 -3.73 18.79
N VAL A 186 -15.39 -4.55 17.75
CA VAL A 186 -14.26 -4.99 16.92
C VAL A 186 -14.51 -4.83 15.43
N ALA A 187 -13.43 -4.71 14.66
CA ALA A 187 -13.42 -4.80 13.21
C ALA A 187 -12.19 -5.59 12.74
N TYR A 188 -12.37 -6.49 11.78
CA TYR A 188 -11.29 -7.24 11.17
C TYR A 188 -10.58 -6.39 10.11
N TRP A 189 -9.26 -6.21 10.28
CA TRP A 189 -8.43 -5.45 9.34
C TRP A 189 -8.41 -6.09 7.95
N HIS A 190 -8.16 -7.40 7.86
CA HIS A 190 -8.03 -8.11 6.57
C HIS A 190 -9.28 -7.94 5.65
N LYS A 191 -10.48 -7.83 6.24
CA LYS A 191 -11.72 -7.62 5.47
C LYS A 191 -11.78 -6.23 4.86
N ALA A 192 -11.28 -5.23 5.58
CA ALA A 192 -11.28 -3.84 5.13
C ALA A 192 -10.06 -3.53 4.24
N GLU A 193 -8.96 -4.26 4.42
CA GLU A 193 -7.76 -4.17 3.59
C GLU A 193 -7.96 -4.79 2.20
N SER A 194 -8.86 -5.77 2.05
CA SER A 194 -9.03 -6.52 0.80
C SER A 194 -9.13 -5.65 -0.46
N PRO A 195 -9.90 -4.54 -0.51
CA PRO A 195 -9.95 -3.67 -1.69
C PRO A 195 -8.62 -2.96 -1.99
N LEU A 196 -7.79 -2.70 -0.98
CA LEU A 196 -6.46 -2.10 -1.15
C LEU A 196 -5.44 -3.08 -1.73
N LEU A 197 -5.75 -4.37 -1.80
CA LEU A 197 -4.93 -5.40 -2.45
C LEU A 197 -5.31 -5.62 -3.91
N ASP A 198 -6.42 -5.04 -4.37
CA ASP A 198 -6.94 -5.25 -5.73
C ASP A 198 -5.95 -4.74 -6.80
N GLU A 199 -5.92 -5.44 -7.94
CA GLU A 199 -5.07 -5.12 -9.07
C GLU A 199 -5.57 -3.89 -9.85
N ASP A 200 -6.86 -3.59 -9.75
CA ASP A 200 -7.50 -2.43 -10.39
C ASP A 200 -7.13 -1.10 -9.71
N ILE A 201 -6.58 -1.14 -8.49
CA ILE A 201 -6.07 0.06 -7.80
C ILE A 201 -4.79 0.52 -8.51
N GLU A 202 -4.74 1.80 -8.84
CA GLU A 202 -3.59 2.41 -9.53
C GLU A 202 -2.63 3.13 -8.57
N GLY A 203 -3.17 3.78 -7.54
CA GLY A 203 -2.42 4.63 -6.61
C GLY A 203 -1.63 3.83 -5.59
N ASP A 204 -0.50 4.39 -5.15
CA ASP A 204 0.29 3.77 -4.09
C ASP A 204 -0.47 3.83 -2.76
N VAL A 205 -0.17 2.88 -1.88
CA VAL A 205 -0.80 2.78 -0.55
C VAL A 205 0.28 2.70 0.53
N LEU A 206 0.13 3.53 1.56
CA LEU A 206 0.88 3.41 2.81
C LEU A 206 -0.09 3.18 3.96
N THR A 207 -0.12 1.97 4.50
CA THR A 207 -0.83 1.70 5.76
C THR A 207 0.12 1.87 6.94
N ILE A 208 -0.31 2.59 7.97
CA ILE A 208 0.42 2.77 9.22
C ILE A 208 -0.49 2.26 10.35
N LEU A 209 -0.07 1.18 11.03
CA LEU A 209 -0.84 0.56 12.10
C LEU A 209 -0.14 0.75 13.44
N ASP A 210 -0.62 1.69 14.25
CA ASP A 210 -0.22 1.87 15.64
C ASP A 210 -1.12 1.07 16.58
N CYS A 211 -0.87 -0.24 16.63
CA CYS A 211 -1.56 -1.18 17.50
C CYS A 211 -0.72 -2.45 17.73
N CYS A 212 -1.07 -3.22 18.77
CA CYS A 212 -0.51 -4.55 18.98
C CYS A 212 -0.84 -5.49 17.81
N PHE A 213 0.01 -6.47 17.55
CA PHE A 213 -0.16 -7.45 16.46
C PHE A 213 -0.27 -6.84 15.04
N ALA A 214 0.15 -5.59 14.84
CA ALA A 214 0.08 -4.90 13.55
C ALA A 214 0.78 -5.68 12.40
N SER A 215 1.85 -6.42 12.72
CA SER A 215 2.57 -7.26 11.75
C SER A 215 1.90 -8.61 11.42
N ASP A 216 0.78 -8.95 12.06
CA ASP A 216 -0.01 -10.17 11.76
C ASP A 216 -1.01 -9.96 10.60
N ALA A 217 -1.01 -8.80 9.94
CA ALA A 217 -1.77 -8.57 8.71
C ALA A 217 -1.32 -9.54 7.57
N GLN A 218 -2.28 -10.23 6.95
CA GLN A 218 -2.01 -11.28 5.96
C GLN A 218 -1.53 -10.69 4.64
N LYS A 219 -0.35 -11.07 4.14
CA LYS A 219 0.21 -10.47 2.93
C LYS A 219 -0.56 -10.89 1.66
N GLY A 220 -0.83 -9.96 0.75
CA GLY A 220 -1.50 -10.24 -0.53
C GLY A 220 -0.55 -10.88 -1.54
N ARG A 221 -0.98 -11.31 -2.73
CA ARG A 221 -0.07 -11.80 -3.77
C ARG A 221 -0.50 -11.25 -5.12
N HIS A 222 0.07 -10.12 -5.54
CA HIS A 222 -0.38 -9.44 -6.76
C HIS A 222 0.79 -8.85 -7.54
N HIS A 223 0.72 -8.97 -8.87
CA HIS A 223 1.73 -8.48 -9.80
C HIS A 223 1.45 -7.05 -10.27
N SER A 224 0.82 -6.23 -9.40
CA SER A 224 0.55 -4.82 -9.73
C SER A 224 1.87 -4.04 -9.84
N ARG A 225 1.85 -2.83 -10.44
CA ARG A 225 3.01 -1.92 -10.51
C ARG A 225 3.08 -0.91 -9.36
N ARG A 226 1.97 -0.60 -8.69
CA ARG A 226 1.87 0.35 -7.55
C ARG A 226 2.49 -0.15 -6.25
N ILE A 227 3.01 0.71 -5.40
CA ILE A 227 3.59 0.32 -4.12
C ILE A 227 2.48 0.13 -3.09
N TYR A 228 2.57 -0.91 -2.26
CA TYR A 228 1.77 -1.01 -1.05
C TYR A 228 2.67 -1.39 0.12
N ASP A 229 3.05 -0.38 0.91
CA ASP A 229 3.78 -0.54 2.16
C ASP A 229 2.84 -0.58 3.37
N LEU A 230 3.13 -1.45 4.33
CA LEU A 230 2.53 -1.43 5.67
C LEU A 230 3.62 -1.23 6.71
N LEU A 231 3.56 -0.10 7.42
CA LEU A 231 4.40 0.25 8.55
C LEU A 231 3.67 -0.11 9.85
N ALA A 232 4.07 -1.21 10.46
CA ALA A 232 3.54 -1.73 11.71
C ALA A 232 4.34 -1.22 12.91
N ALA A 233 3.67 -0.80 13.97
CA ALA A 233 4.31 -0.29 15.18
C ALA A 233 5.09 -1.35 15.98
N CYS A 234 4.71 -2.63 15.87
CA CYS A 234 5.35 -3.74 16.56
C CYS A 234 5.61 -4.94 15.64
N PRO A 235 6.49 -5.87 16.03
CA PRO A 235 6.67 -7.13 15.30
C PRO A 235 5.46 -8.05 15.47
N LYS A 236 5.47 -9.17 14.75
CA LYS A 236 4.44 -10.21 14.83
C LYS A 236 4.31 -10.71 16.28
N GLY A 237 3.10 -10.77 16.82
CA GLY A 237 2.89 -11.14 18.23
C GLY A 237 3.34 -10.10 19.26
N GLY A 238 3.81 -8.92 18.83
CA GLY A 238 4.34 -7.88 19.71
C GLY A 238 3.25 -6.96 20.28
N ASN A 239 3.61 -6.29 21.38
CA ASN A 239 2.82 -5.21 21.97
C ASN A 239 3.46 -3.86 21.65
N THR A 240 2.64 -2.81 21.58
CA THR A 240 3.07 -1.42 21.46
C THR A 240 2.92 -0.68 22.80
N PRO A 241 3.74 0.34 23.07
CA PRO A 241 3.48 1.29 24.15
C PRO A 241 2.16 2.02 23.92
N ALA A 242 1.47 2.40 25.00
CA ALA A 242 0.32 3.29 24.94
C ALA A 242 0.73 4.67 24.39
N PRO A 243 -0.23 5.48 23.88
CA PRO A 243 0.04 6.85 23.43
C PRO A 243 0.83 7.68 24.45
N GLY A 244 1.78 8.48 23.98
CA GLY A 244 2.68 9.23 24.86
C GLY A 244 4.06 9.47 24.28
N GLU A 245 5.04 9.77 25.14
CA GLU A 245 6.41 10.11 24.74
C GLU A 245 7.13 8.97 24.02
N PHE A 246 6.83 7.73 24.42
CA PHE A 246 7.48 6.52 23.91
C PHE A 246 6.62 5.74 22.92
N SER A 247 5.48 6.30 22.48
CA SER A 247 4.62 5.63 21.51
C SER A 247 5.29 5.57 20.14
N PHE A 248 4.79 4.64 19.32
CA PHE A 248 5.21 4.57 17.93
C PHE A 248 4.82 5.84 17.17
N THR A 249 3.60 6.33 17.33
CA THR A 249 3.15 7.55 16.65
C THR A 249 3.97 8.78 17.03
N ARG A 250 4.34 8.94 18.30
CA ARG A 250 5.27 10.00 18.71
C ARG A 250 6.62 9.88 18.02
N SER A 251 7.16 8.67 17.95
CA SER A 251 8.43 8.41 17.27
C SER A 251 8.35 8.69 15.77
N LEU A 252 7.23 8.36 15.13
CA LEU A 252 6.93 8.66 13.73
C LEU A 252 6.89 10.18 13.49
N ILE A 253 6.13 10.92 14.28
CA ILE A 253 6.02 12.38 14.21
C ILE A 253 7.40 13.04 14.35
N ASN A 254 8.13 12.70 15.41
CA ASN A 254 9.45 13.27 15.68
C ASN A 254 10.44 12.97 14.54
N THR A 255 10.35 11.77 13.96
CA THR A 255 11.21 11.37 12.85
C THR A 255 10.88 12.13 11.58
N LEU A 256 9.59 12.28 11.22
CA LEU A 256 9.17 13.06 10.07
C LEU A 256 9.56 14.53 10.22
N ASP A 257 9.34 15.13 11.39
CA ASP A 257 9.74 16.51 11.68
C ASP A 257 11.25 16.72 11.54
N ARG A 258 12.06 15.81 12.06
CA ARG A 258 13.52 15.91 11.96
C ARG A 258 14.01 15.72 10.53
N LEU A 259 13.48 14.73 9.81
CA LEU A 259 13.86 14.49 8.42
C LEU A 259 13.49 15.66 7.52
N TRP A 260 12.30 16.23 7.74
CA TRP A 260 11.87 17.48 7.11
C TRP A 260 12.82 18.64 7.42
N ALA A 261 13.17 18.85 8.69
CA ALA A 261 14.01 19.97 9.10
C ALA A 261 15.45 19.86 8.56
N ALA A 262 15.95 18.64 8.36
CA ALA A 262 17.29 18.41 7.84
C ALA A 262 17.42 18.75 6.36
N ASP A 263 16.40 18.41 5.56
CA ASP A 263 16.35 18.69 4.13
C ASP A 263 14.88 18.65 3.67
N PRO A 264 14.19 19.81 3.62
CA PRO A 264 12.77 19.87 3.29
C PRO A 264 12.47 19.28 1.92
N ASP A 265 13.35 19.42 0.94
CA ASP A 265 13.10 18.92 -0.41
C ASP A 265 13.38 17.41 -0.55
N GLN A 266 13.92 16.79 0.49
CA GLN A 266 14.32 15.40 0.48
C GLN A 266 13.13 14.44 0.47
N ARG A 267 13.32 13.35 -0.27
CA ARG A 267 12.45 12.20 -0.19
C ARG A 267 12.75 11.41 1.07
N ILE A 268 11.68 10.96 1.70
CA ILE A 268 11.70 10.08 2.86
C ILE A 268 11.12 8.74 2.40
N LEU A 269 12.00 7.81 2.06
CA LEU A 269 11.65 6.41 1.84
C LEU A 269 11.10 5.81 3.13
N THR A 270 10.05 4.97 3.04
CA THR A 270 9.50 4.25 4.21
C THR A 270 10.53 3.35 4.87
N THR A 271 11.51 2.81 4.14
CA THR A 271 12.65 2.07 4.70
C THR A 271 13.53 2.95 5.58
N ARG A 272 13.90 4.14 5.09
CA ARG A 272 14.64 5.14 5.88
C ARG A 272 13.82 5.61 7.08
N LEU A 273 12.54 5.85 6.89
CA LEU A 273 11.63 6.24 7.97
C LEU A 273 11.59 5.17 9.07
N LEU A 274 11.45 3.90 8.70
CA LEU A 274 11.50 2.77 9.63
C LEU A 274 12.84 2.76 10.38
N GLU A 275 13.97 2.84 9.67
CA GLU A 275 15.29 2.81 10.30
C GLU A 275 15.47 3.90 11.36
N GLU A 276 15.04 5.11 11.04
CA GLU A 276 15.12 6.25 11.94
C GLU A 276 14.16 6.10 13.13
N ILE A 277 12.94 5.58 12.92
CA ILE A 277 12.01 5.26 14.01
C ILE A 277 12.62 4.20 14.93
N THR A 278 13.08 3.08 14.36
CA THR A 278 13.68 1.95 15.08
C THR A 278 14.89 2.39 15.90
N ARG A 279 15.73 3.26 15.35
CA ARG A 279 16.90 3.81 16.06
C ARG A 279 16.52 4.60 17.31
N ASN A 280 15.39 5.31 17.28
CA ASN A 280 14.94 6.16 18.38
C ASN A 280 13.99 5.44 19.36
N SER A 281 13.31 4.38 18.94
CA SER A 281 12.24 3.70 19.70
C SER A 281 12.60 2.30 20.21
N GLY A 282 13.86 1.87 20.08
CA GLY A 282 14.29 0.53 20.53
C GLY A 282 13.85 -0.61 19.60
N GLY A 283 13.45 -0.30 18.37
CA GLY A 283 13.42 -1.25 17.26
C GLY A 283 12.22 -2.19 17.12
N GLN A 284 11.04 -1.76 17.58
CA GLN A 284 9.83 -2.59 17.48
C GLN A 284 9.13 -2.51 16.12
N ALA A 285 9.23 -1.38 15.42
CA ALA A 285 8.52 -1.19 14.15
C ALA A 285 8.98 -2.17 13.05
N LYS A 286 8.07 -2.48 12.13
CA LYS A 286 8.31 -3.33 10.95
C LYS A 286 7.67 -2.74 9.71
N LEU A 287 8.35 -2.88 8.57
CA LEU A 287 7.83 -2.53 7.26
C LEU A 287 7.56 -3.82 6.49
N HIS A 288 6.40 -3.90 5.86
CA HIS A 288 6.00 -5.03 5.02
C HIS A 288 5.62 -4.53 3.63
N ASP A 289 6.21 -5.12 2.60
CA ASP A 289 5.66 -5.07 1.24
C ASP A 289 4.41 -5.97 1.19
N ARG A 290 3.27 -5.36 0.89
CA ARG A 290 1.96 -6.04 0.88
C ARG A 290 1.65 -6.74 -0.44
N LEU A 291 2.39 -6.43 -1.51
CA LEU A 291 2.19 -7.01 -2.84
C LEU A 291 3.27 -8.03 -3.22
N TYR A 292 4.35 -8.17 -2.44
CA TYR A 292 5.50 -9.08 -2.66
C TYR A 292 6.14 -8.91 -4.04
N LYS A 293 6.65 -7.73 -4.30
CA LYS A 293 7.28 -7.46 -5.59
C LYS A 293 8.73 -7.91 -5.64
N ASP A 294 9.35 -8.09 -4.48
CA ASP A 294 10.78 -8.37 -4.32
C ASP A 294 11.68 -7.43 -5.16
N ASP A 295 11.15 -6.26 -5.55
CA ASP A 295 11.81 -5.28 -6.41
C ASP A 295 12.45 -4.15 -5.60
N GLY A 296 12.27 -4.16 -4.28
CA GLY A 296 12.82 -3.18 -3.34
C GLY A 296 12.17 -1.80 -3.42
N ARG A 297 11.10 -1.62 -4.20
CA ARG A 297 10.42 -0.33 -4.30
C ARG A 297 9.55 -0.09 -3.07
N HIS A 298 9.66 1.12 -2.54
CA HIS A 298 9.00 1.55 -1.32
C HIS A 298 8.44 2.96 -1.47
N VAL A 299 7.40 3.27 -0.69
CA VAL A 299 6.73 4.57 -0.72
C VAL A 299 7.73 5.67 -0.39
N GLN A 300 7.67 6.76 -1.17
CA GLN A 300 8.54 7.92 -1.03
C GLN A 300 7.70 9.11 -0.58
N LEU A 301 7.76 9.45 0.70
CA LEU A 301 7.11 10.66 1.21
C LEU A 301 7.95 11.88 0.82
N ARG A 302 7.28 12.93 0.36
CA ARG A 302 7.89 14.22 0.06
C ARG A 302 6.88 15.32 0.30
N PRO A 303 7.28 16.52 0.77
CA PRO A 303 6.46 17.71 0.63
C PRO A 303 5.83 17.85 -0.76
N ILE A 304 4.60 18.33 -0.75
CA ILE A 304 3.92 18.88 -1.91
C ILE A 304 3.85 20.39 -1.69
N ASP A 305 4.75 21.14 -2.34
CA ASP A 305 4.65 22.59 -2.36
C ASP A 305 3.77 23.03 -3.56
N GLY A 306 3.22 24.25 -3.51
CA GLY A 306 2.27 24.71 -4.54
C GLY A 306 2.86 24.77 -5.95
N GLN A 307 4.15 25.13 -6.08
CA GLN A 307 4.82 25.25 -7.38
C GLN A 307 5.19 23.87 -7.94
N SER A 308 5.71 22.98 -7.08
CA SER A 308 6.00 21.60 -7.44
C SER A 308 4.75 20.80 -7.70
N LYS A 309 3.60 21.14 -7.10
CA LYS A 309 2.32 20.50 -7.40
C LYS A 309 1.90 20.74 -8.84
N GLU A 310 1.94 21.98 -9.33
CA GLU A 310 1.59 22.29 -10.73
C GLU A 310 2.54 21.59 -11.71
N GLN A 311 3.86 21.62 -11.44
CA GLN A 311 4.83 20.93 -12.27
C GLN A 311 4.64 19.40 -12.24
N THR A 312 4.43 18.82 -11.05
CA THR A 312 4.21 17.37 -10.90
C THR A 312 2.91 16.96 -11.58
N GLN A 313 1.86 17.78 -11.51
CA GLN A 313 0.59 17.56 -12.19
C GLN A 313 0.78 17.60 -13.71
N HIS A 314 1.51 18.60 -14.22
CA HIS A 314 1.83 18.69 -15.64
C HIS A 314 2.67 17.48 -16.12
N ASP A 315 3.70 17.11 -15.36
CA ASP A 315 4.53 15.92 -15.67
C ASP A 315 3.68 14.64 -15.62
N ALA A 316 2.69 14.56 -14.72
CA ALA A 316 1.79 13.42 -14.61
C ALA A 316 0.83 13.35 -15.79
N GLU A 317 0.20 14.46 -16.17
CA GLU A 317 -0.64 14.53 -17.36
C GLU A 317 0.15 14.18 -18.64
N GLN A 318 1.40 14.65 -18.74
CA GLN A 318 2.27 14.28 -19.84
C GLN A 318 2.61 12.77 -19.83
N PHE A 319 2.91 12.21 -18.67
CA PHE A 319 3.20 10.78 -18.53
C PHE A 319 1.97 9.90 -18.81
N ASP A 320 0.80 10.31 -18.36
CA ASP A 320 -0.47 9.60 -18.52
C ASP A 320 -0.96 9.65 -19.98
N SER A 321 -0.69 10.76 -20.67
CA SER A 321 -0.95 10.87 -22.12
C SER A 321 0.02 10.07 -22.99
N SER A 322 1.14 9.61 -22.42
CA SER A 322 2.12 8.79 -23.15
C SER A 322 1.62 7.35 -23.32
N PRO A 323 1.99 6.64 -24.40
CA PRO A 323 1.55 5.26 -24.64
C PRO A 323 1.86 4.33 -23.48
N LEU A 324 0.89 3.49 -23.10
CA LEU A 324 1.05 2.51 -22.02
C LEU A 324 2.25 1.59 -22.27
N GLU A 325 2.83 1.07 -21.20
CA GLU A 325 3.92 0.10 -21.30
C GLU A 325 3.40 -1.24 -21.85
N GLU A 326 3.75 -1.54 -23.10
CA GLU A 326 3.35 -2.79 -23.79
C GLU A 326 4.32 -3.95 -23.53
N ALA A 327 5.58 -3.66 -23.22
CA ALA A 327 6.62 -4.65 -22.98
C ALA A 327 7.72 -4.09 -22.06
N GLY A 328 8.42 -5.00 -21.37
CA GLY A 328 9.57 -4.68 -20.54
C GLY A 328 10.70 -5.70 -20.72
N VAL A 329 11.93 -5.25 -20.54
CA VAL A 329 13.13 -6.11 -20.56
C VAL A 329 13.91 -5.96 -19.26
N LYS A 330 14.38 -7.08 -18.70
CA LYS A 330 15.28 -7.08 -17.53
C LYS A 330 16.71 -7.32 -18.00
N LEU A 331 17.58 -6.34 -17.77
CA LEU A 331 19.01 -6.42 -18.11
C LEU A 331 19.85 -6.55 -16.85
N ARG A 332 20.89 -7.38 -16.91
CA ARG A 332 21.89 -7.53 -15.85
C ARG A 332 23.24 -7.00 -16.32
N PHE A 333 23.78 -6.04 -15.61
CA PHE A 333 25.13 -5.52 -15.83
C PHE A 333 26.11 -6.16 -14.84
N SER A 334 27.21 -6.70 -15.34
CA SER A 334 28.29 -7.22 -14.51
C SER A 334 29.40 -6.17 -14.43
N LEU A 335 29.63 -5.65 -13.23
CA LEU A 335 30.56 -4.55 -13.00
C LEU A 335 31.88 -5.06 -12.43
N GLN A 336 32.98 -4.37 -12.76
CA GLN A 336 34.32 -4.68 -12.24
C GLN A 336 34.56 -4.08 -10.85
N ALA A 337 33.71 -3.15 -10.41
CA ALA A 337 33.77 -2.51 -9.10
C ALA A 337 32.67 -3.03 -8.19
N LYS A 338 32.98 -3.19 -6.90
CA LYS A 338 32.00 -3.57 -5.86
C LYS A 338 31.02 -2.44 -5.54
N ASP A 339 31.47 -1.19 -5.69
CA ASP A 339 30.66 -0.02 -5.37
C ASP A 339 30.70 1.00 -6.50
N ILE A 340 29.61 1.78 -6.58
CA ILE A 340 29.46 2.87 -7.53
C ILE A 340 29.06 4.12 -6.74
N THR A 341 29.74 5.24 -7.00
CA THR A 341 29.41 6.52 -6.36
C THR A 341 28.12 7.10 -6.93
N GLN A 342 27.42 7.94 -6.15
CA GLN A 342 26.23 8.67 -6.59
C GLN A 342 26.42 9.33 -7.96
N VAL A 343 27.47 10.12 -8.12
CA VAL A 343 27.79 10.84 -9.38
C VAL A 343 27.87 9.90 -10.58
N LYS A 344 28.43 8.70 -10.39
CA LYS A 344 28.54 7.70 -11.46
C LYS A 344 27.19 7.04 -11.75
N ILE A 345 26.38 6.77 -10.73
CA ILE A 345 25.03 6.20 -10.88
C ILE A 345 24.12 7.16 -11.65
N GLU A 346 24.11 8.44 -11.27
CA GLU A 346 23.31 9.48 -11.92
C GLU A 346 23.78 9.69 -13.37
N ALA A 347 25.09 9.81 -13.61
CA ALA A 347 25.62 9.93 -14.97
C ALA A 347 25.33 8.68 -15.82
N TRP A 348 25.30 7.49 -15.22
CA TRP A 348 24.93 6.26 -15.91
C TRP A 348 23.45 6.24 -16.30
N ALA A 349 22.55 6.59 -15.37
CA ALA A 349 21.12 6.73 -15.62
C ALA A 349 20.85 7.67 -16.82
N GLN A 350 21.45 8.87 -16.81
CA GLN A 350 21.30 9.84 -17.90
C GLN A 350 21.76 9.29 -19.25
N ARG A 351 22.91 8.62 -19.27
CA ARG A 351 23.46 8.02 -20.49
C ARG A 351 22.60 6.86 -21.01
N LEU A 352 21.95 6.08 -20.14
CA LEU A 352 21.04 5.01 -20.57
C LEU A 352 19.81 5.56 -21.27
N VAL A 353 19.22 6.63 -20.74
CA VAL A 353 18.09 7.32 -21.39
C VAL A 353 18.51 7.84 -22.75
N LYS A 354 19.62 8.57 -22.82
CA LYS A 354 20.14 9.12 -24.08
C LYS A 354 20.47 8.04 -25.10
N ALA A 355 21.16 6.97 -24.69
CA ALA A 355 21.51 5.87 -25.60
C ALA A 355 20.26 5.19 -26.18
N SER A 356 19.19 5.09 -25.39
CA SER A 356 17.92 4.53 -25.86
C SER A 356 17.21 5.47 -26.84
N GLN A 357 17.25 6.79 -26.59
CA GLN A 357 16.76 7.80 -27.53
C GLN A 357 17.55 7.76 -28.86
N ASP A 358 18.88 7.69 -28.79
CA ASP A 358 19.77 7.59 -29.96
C ASP A 358 19.50 6.30 -30.77
N ALA A 359 19.12 5.22 -30.10
CA ALA A 359 18.72 3.94 -30.71
C ALA A 359 17.24 3.89 -31.14
N ASN A 360 16.48 4.98 -30.98
CA ASN A 360 15.04 5.05 -31.25
C ASN A 360 14.21 3.99 -30.48
N ILE A 361 14.61 3.69 -29.25
CA ILE A 361 13.88 2.80 -28.34
C ILE A 361 12.94 3.66 -27.49
N PRO A 362 11.61 3.47 -27.59
CA PRO A 362 10.65 4.25 -26.82
C PRO A 362 10.67 3.79 -25.35
N LEU A 363 11.42 4.50 -24.51
CA LEU A 363 11.46 4.26 -23.08
C LEU A 363 10.29 4.94 -22.39
N ARG A 364 9.56 4.18 -21.56
CA ARG A 364 8.64 4.74 -20.56
C ARG A 364 9.28 4.86 -19.18
N ARG A 365 10.15 3.92 -18.80
CA ARG A 365 10.82 3.86 -17.49
C ARG A 365 12.08 3.02 -17.55
N ILE A 366 13.01 3.24 -16.61
CA ILE A 366 14.11 2.32 -16.30
C ILE A 366 14.16 2.15 -14.77
N ASP A 367 14.14 0.91 -14.30
CA ASP A 367 14.17 0.58 -12.89
C ASP A 367 15.55 0.05 -12.47
N TRP A 368 16.01 0.48 -11.29
CA TRP A 368 17.13 -0.16 -10.62
C TRP A 368 16.60 -1.26 -9.70
N LEU A 369 16.81 -2.51 -10.08
CA LEU A 369 16.32 -3.65 -9.28
C LEU A 369 17.20 -3.89 -8.05
N ARG A 370 18.46 -4.24 -8.27
CA ARG A 370 19.42 -4.49 -7.18
C ARG A 370 20.87 -4.50 -7.67
N MET A 371 21.82 -4.24 -6.78
CA MET A 371 23.24 -4.54 -6.99
C MET A 371 23.70 -5.72 -6.15
N ASP A 372 23.97 -6.86 -6.80
CA ASP A 372 24.49 -8.06 -6.13
C ASP A 372 26.02 -8.02 -6.01
N ASN A 373 26.54 -8.13 -4.79
CA ASN A 373 27.97 -8.31 -4.56
C ASN A 373 28.35 -9.78 -4.83
N ASN A 374 29.15 -10.03 -5.88
CA ASN A 374 29.66 -11.38 -6.18
C ASN A 374 30.81 -11.77 -5.23
N GLU A 375 30.58 -11.79 -3.92
CA GLU A 375 31.56 -12.36 -3.00
C GLU A 375 31.53 -13.89 -3.12
N PRO A 376 32.68 -14.57 -3.37
CA PRO A 376 32.73 -16.02 -3.54
C PRO A 376 32.05 -16.81 -2.40
N GLY A 377 32.06 -16.26 -1.18
CA GLY A 377 31.42 -16.86 -0.01
C GLY A 377 29.90 -16.70 0.09
N GLN A 378 29.28 -15.70 -0.56
CA GLN A 378 27.82 -15.50 -0.47
C GLN A 378 27.04 -16.59 -1.21
N ARG A 379 27.60 -17.16 -2.29
CA ARG A 379 26.96 -18.27 -3.03
C ARG A 379 26.79 -19.52 -2.16
N LEU A 380 27.75 -19.80 -1.28
CA LEU A 380 27.64 -20.91 -0.33
C LEU A 380 26.62 -20.62 0.77
N ARG A 381 26.54 -19.36 1.27
CA ARG A 381 25.53 -18.97 2.27
C ARG A 381 24.10 -19.10 1.74
N ASN A 382 23.84 -18.66 0.51
CA ASN A 382 22.52 -18.76 -0.11
C ASN A 382 22.08 -20.23 -0.27
N VAL A 383 23.01 -21.14 -0.56
CA VAL A 383 22.71 -22.59 -0.59
C VAL A 383 22.37 -23.09 0.82
N VAL A 384 23.13 -22.68 1.83
CA VAL A 384 22.87 -23.07 3.24
C VAL A 384 21.53 -22.54 3.74
N GLU A 385 21.14 -21.32 3.38
CA GLU A 385 19.83 -20.76 3.73
C GLU A 385 18.67 -21.50 3.05
N ILE A 386 18.79 -21.81 1.76
CA ILE A 386 17.78 -22.63 1.04
C ILE A 386 17.64 -24.03 1.69
N PHE A 387 18.75 -24.63 2.12
CA PHE A 387 18.70 -25.91 2.84
C PHE A 387 18.09 -25.77 4.25
N ARG A 388 18.37 -24.69 4.96
CA ARG A 388 17.80 -24.41 6.30
C ARG A 388 16.29 -24.16 6.23
N GLU A 389 15.81 -23.41 5.23
CA GLU A 389 14.37 -23.17 5.02
C GLU A 389 13.62 -24.45 4.62
N ARG A 390 14.23 -25.32 3.81
CA ARG A 390 13.65 -26.64 3.50
C ARG A 390 13.56 -27.54 4.72
N HIS A 391 14.57 -27.52 5.60
CA HIS A 391 14.57 -28.35 6.80
C HIS A 391 13.60 -27.85 7.88
N SER A 392 13.44 -26.54 8.06
CA SER A 392 12.48 -25.97 9.02
C SER A 392 11.02 -26.18 8.58
N SER A 393 10.77 -26.22 7.27
CA SER A 393 9.46 -26.54 6.70
C SER A 393 9.07 -28.01 6.87
N SER A 394 10.06 -28.92 6.87
CA SER A 394 9.82 -30.36 7.02
C SER A 394 9.58 -30.80 8.47
N SER A 395 10.05 -30.05 9.47
CA SER A 395 9.95 -30.47 10.88
C SER A 395 8.59 -30.19 11.54
N ASN A 396 7.66 -29.48 10.87
CA ASN A 396 6.33 -29.20 11.43
C ASN A 396 5.25 -30.25 11.10
N THR A 397 5.57 -31.31 10.37
CA THR A 397 4.54 -32.26 9.87
C THR A 397 4.38 -33.54 10.70
N HIS A 398 5.23 -33.81 11.72
CA HIS A 398 5.07 -35.01 12.56
C HIS A 398 5.37 -34.76 14.03
N ARG A 399 4.38 -34.27 14.78
CA ARG A 399 4.22 -34.62 16.20
C ARG A 399 2.77 -34.44 16.67
N SER A 400 1.94 -35.44 16.41
CA SER A 400 0.72 -35.71 17.19
C SER A 400 0.52 -37.21 17.27
N THR A 401 1.19 -37.80 18.27
CA THR A 401 0.78 -39.07 18.87
C THR A 401 0.95 -38.92 20.37
N THR A 402 -0.21 -38.90 21.01
CA THR A 402 -0.51 -38.92 22.44
C THR A 402 0.12 -40.12 23.16
N GLU A 403 0.71 -39.88 24.33
CA GLU A 403 0.74 -40.84 25.44
C GLU A 403 0.35 -40.13 26.75
N PRO A 404 -0.48 -40.75 27.61
CA PRO A 404 -0.95 -40.15 28.85
C PRO A 404 -0.03 -40.50 30.03
N THR A 405 0.36 -39.49 30.81
CA THR A 405 1.04 -39.68 32.10
C THR A 405 0.00 -39.67 33.24
N PRO A 406 0.07 -40.60 34.21
CA PRO A 406 -0.96 -40.76 35.23
C PRO A 406 -0.80 -39.75 36.38
N THR A 407 -1.89 -39.09 36.75
CA THR A 407 -1.99 -38.31 37.99
C THR A 407 -2.64 -39.16 39.10
N ASN A 408 -1.84 -39.46 40.12
CA ASN A 408 -2.31 -39.88 41.43
C ASN A 408 -2.78 -38.64 42.20
N TYR A 409 -3.98 -38.68 42.80
CA TYR A 409 -4.28 -38.34 44.20
C TYR A 409 -5.76 -38.67 44.53
N PRO A 410 -6.12 -38.93 45.81
CA PRO A 410 -7.21 -39.83 46.18
C PRO A 410 -8.56 -39.17 46.48
N ARG A 411 -9.59 -40.01 46.30
CA ARG A 411 -10.89 -40.10 46.99
C ARG A 411 -11.12 -39.16 48.18
N SER A 412 -12.25 -38.46 48.13
CA SER A 412 -13.29 -38.60 49.15
C SER A 412 -14.68 -38.60 48.47
N ILE A 413 -15.52 -39.54 48.88
CA ILE A 413 -16.89 -39.78 48.43
C ILE A 413 -17.81 -39.21 49.51
N SER A 414 -18.89 -38.54 49.12
CA SER A 414 -20.19 -38.60 49.79
C SER A 414 -21.28 -38.16 48.80
N PRO A 415 -22.46 -38.82 48.79
CA PRO A 415 -23.44 -38.79 47.69
C PRO A 415 -24.62 -37.84 47.97
N ASP A 416 -25.62 -37.91 47.08
CA ASP A 416 -26.90 -37.17 47.00
C ASP A 416 -26.76 -35.95 46.06
N GLU A 417 -27.54 -35.77 44.98
CA GLU A 417 -28.96 -36.03 44.81
C GLU A 417 -29.30 -36.09 43.30
N VAL A 418 -30.31 -36.90 42.98
CA VAL A 418 -30.86 -37.16 41.63
C VAL A 418 -31.82 -36.04 41.24
N SER A 419 -31.69 -35.47 40.03
CA SER A 419 -32.84 -34.87 39.33
C SER A 419 -32.60 -34.73 37.82
N GLU A 420 -33.17 -35.70 37.13
CA GLU A 420 -33.61 -35.75 35.74
C GLU A 420 -34.34 -34.48 35.28
N TYR A 421 -33.98 -33.93 34.11
CA TYR A 421 -34.95 -33.18 33.28
C TYR A 421 -34.56 -33.22 31.79
N GLN A 422 -35.50 -33.71 30.98
CA GLN A 422 -35.40 -33.90 29.54
C GLN A 422 -36.10 -32.77 28.78
N GLY A 423 -35.42 -32.25 27.74
CA GLY A 423 -36.00 -31.76 26.48
C GLY A 423 -36.77 -30.42 26.47
N PRO A 424 -37.22 -29.93 25.28
CA PRO A 424 -37.19 -30.59 23.97
C PRO A 424 -36.48 -29.82 22.84
N ARG A 425 -36.02 -30.60 21.87
CA ARG A 425 -35.67 -30.21 20.50
C ARG A 425 -36.91 -29.74 19.74
N SER A 426 -36.80 -28.63 19.00
CA SER A 426 -37.74 -28.29 17.93
C SER A 426 -37.05 -28.34 16.57
N ARG A 427 -37.76 -28.99 15.64
CA ARG A 427 -37.43 -29.34 14.26
C ARG A 427 -38.45 -28.58 13.39
N MET A 428 -38.02 -27.75 12.47
CA MET A 428 -38.84 -27.17 11.38
C MET A 428 -38.01 -27.33 10.10
N VAL A 429 -38.33 -28.29 9.23
CA VAL A 429 -39.32 -28.24 8.14
C VAL A 429 -38.95 -27.15 7.13
N LEU A 430 -38.27 -27.60 6.07
CA LEU A 430 -38.13 -26.90 4.79
C LEU A 430 -39.42 -27.14 4.01
N ASP A 431 -40.01 -26.07 3.47
CA ASP A 431 -41.01 -26.17 2.43
C ASP A 431 -40.61 -25.28 1.24
N ASP A 432 -40.86 -25.86 0.08
CA ASP A 432 -40.35 -25.48 -1.23
C ASP A 432 -41.47 -24.83 -2.05
N THR A 433 -41.09 -24.17 -3.15
CA THR A 433 -41.92 -23.74 -4.29
C THR A 433 -42.77 -22.46 -4.18
N SER A 434 -42.46 -21.49 -5.06
CA SER A 434 -43.43 -21.05 -6.08
C SER A 434 -42.75 -20.23 -7.19
N LYS A 435 -42.87 -20.73 -8.42
CA LYS A 435 -42.61 -20.05 -9.69
C LYS A 435 -43.73 -19.04 -9.97
N THR A 436 -43.41 -17.86 -10.50
CA THR A 436 -44.41 -16.96 -11.12
C THR A 436 -43.92 -16.49 -12.49
N THR A 437 -44.76 -16.76 -13.47
CA THR A 437 -44.61 -16.54 -14.91
C THR A 437 -44.92 -15.09 -15.29
N LEU A 438 -44.12 -14.52 -16.21
CA LEU A 438 -44.30 -13.23 -16.87
C LEU A 438 -45.41 -13.28 -17.93
N SER A 439 -46.30 -12.29 -17.94
CA SER A 439 -47.20 -11.97 -19.05
C SER A 439 -46.91 -10.58 -19.59
N ILE A 440 -46.47 -10.50 -20.85
CA ILE A 440 -46.26 -9.27 -21.60
C ILE A 440 -47.55 -8.95 -22.36
N SER A 441 -48.08 -7.74 -22.19
CA SER A 441 -49.16 -7.21 -23.02
C SER A 441 -48.64 -6.01 -23.83
N GLN A 442 -48.78 -6.09 -25.15
CA GLN A 442 -48.48 -5.03 -26.11
C GLN A 442 -49.67 -4.08 -26.21
N GLY A 443 -49.43 -2.77 -26.14
CA GLY A 443 -50.41 -1.73 -26.41
C GLY A 443 -49.79 -0.64 -27.28
N ASN A 444 -50.19 -0.60 -28.55
CA ASN A 444 -49.95 0.49 -29.49
C ASN A 444 -50.81 1.70 -29.12
N MET A 445 -50.26 2.93 -29.19
CA MET A 445 -51.06 4.09 -29.62
C MET A 445 -50.19 5.22 -30.19
N ASN A 446 -50.76 5.82 -31.24
CA ASN A 446 -50.22 6.81 -32.16
C ASN A 446 -50.23 8.26 -31.61
N VAL A 447 -49.22 9.02 -32.03
CA VAL A 447 -49.23 10.40 -32.59
C VAL A 447 -50.07 11.49 -31.91
N GLN A 448 -49.39 12.54 -31.43
CA GLN A 448 -49.69 13.93 -31.83
C GLN A 448 -48.52 14.89 -31.55
N TYR A 449 -48.03 15.55 -32.60
CA TYR A 449 -47.12 16.69 -32.53
C TYR A 449 -47.92 17.98 -32.33
N GLY A 450 -47.51 18.81 -31.37
CA GLY A 450 -48.02 20.17 -31.18
C GLY A 450 -46.90 21.10 -30.73
N ASN A 451 -46.46 21.97 -31.64
CA ASN A 451 -45.56 23.09 -31.37
C ASN A 451 -46.35 24.26 -30.75
N ALA A 452 -45.82 24.90 -29.73
CA ALA A 452 -46.05 26.33 -29.47
C ALA A 452 -44.91 26.91 -28.62
N ALA A 453 -44.41 28.05 -29.08
CA ALA A 453 -43.30 28.80 -28.52
C ALA A 453 -43.75 29.84 -27.47
N SER A 454 -42.74 30.32 -26.73
CA SER A 454 -42.60 31.66 -26.13
C SER A 454 -43.55 32.09 -25.00
N THR A 455 -42.98 32.53 -23.86
CA THR A 455 -42.89 33.97 -23.50
C THR A 455 -42.29 34.14 -22.09
N LEU A 456 -41.31 35.04 -21.99
CA LEU A 456 -40.70 35.61 -20.78
C LEU A 456 -41.68 36.56 -20.07
N GLN A 457 -41.75 36.52 -18.74
CA GLN A 457 -41.90 37.75 -17.95
C GLN A 457 -41.52 37.58 -16.46
N GLN A 458 -40.60 38.43 -16.03
CA GLN A 458 -40.25 38.71 -14.64
C GLN A 458 -41.28 39.67 -14.02
N SER A 459 -41.59 39.49 -12.74
CA SER A 459 -41.89 40.62 -11.85
C SER A 459 -41.68 40.26 -10.37
N ASN A 460 -40.91 41.09 -9.70
CA ASN A 460 -40.75 41.22 -8.25
C ASN A 460 -42.08 41.48 -7.53
N LEU A 461 -42.16 41.10 -6.24
CA LEU A 461 -42.55 42.00 -5.14
C LEU A 461 -42.31 41.35 -3.77
N GLN A 462 -41.82 42.18 -2.85
CA GLN A 462 -41.55 41.94 -1.44
C GLN A 462 -42.85 41.94 -0.62
N ASN A 463 -42.97 41.12 0.45
CA ASN A 463 -43.01 41.59 1.85
C ASN A 463 -43.59 40.54 2.84
N GLU A 464 -42.97 40.55 4.02
CA GLU A 464 -43.48 40.19 5.37
C GLU A 464 -43.59 38.73 5.84
N SER A 465 -42.99 38.54 7.04
CA SER A 465 -43.03 37.42 8.00
C SER A 465 -43.90 37.83 9.21
N PRO A 466 -44.16 37.01 10.26
CA PRO A 466 -43.85 35.58 10.50
C PRO A 466 -45.03 34.74 11.09
N ALA A 467 -44.76 33.42 11.20
CA ALA A 467 -45.05 32.55 12.36
C ALA A 467 -46.03 31.35 12.19
N LEU A 468 -45.43 30.18 12.47
CA LEU A 468 -45.94 28.95 13.12
C LEU A 468 -46.41 27.73 12.30
N ASN A 469 -45.65 26.65 12.56
CA ASN A 469 -46.01 25.23 12.71
C ASN A 469 -46.07 24.28 11.49
N ARG A 470 -44.92 23.62 11.30
CA ARG A 470 -44.69 22.16 11.14
C ARG A 470 -45.91 21.30 10.76
N LEU A 471 -45.88 20.79 9.53
CA LEU A 471 -46.38 19.46 9.16
C LEU A 471 -45.61 18.91 7.94
N TYR A 472 -45.34 17.62 8.00
CA TYR A 472 -44.58 16.75 7.08
C TYR A 472 -44.53 17.16 5.60
N GLY A 473 -43.31 17.48 5.12
CA GLY A 473 -43.02 17.67 3.69
C GLY A 473 -42.43 16.41 3.07
N CYS A 474 -43.27 15.62 2.38
CA CYS A 474 -42.81 14.62 1.42
C CYS A 474 -42.31 15.36 0.18
N VAL A 475 -41.00 15.29 -0.09
CA VAL A 475 -40.40 15.93 -1.28
C VAL A 475 -40.84 15.13 -2.51
N MET A 476 -41.92 15.56 -3.14
CA MET A 476 -42.29 15.11 -4.47
C MET A 476 -41.25 15.64 -5.46
N VAL A 477 -40.31 14.79 -5.85
CA VAL A 477 -39.42 15.08 -6.98
C VAL A 477 -40.31 15.20 -8.22
N PRO A 478 -40.30 16.33 -8.93
CA PRO A 478 -41.16 16.50 -10.10
C PRO A 478 -40.78 15.46 -11.16
N LEU A 479 -41.80 14.78 -11.70
CA LEU A 479 -41.69 13.70 -12.70
C LEU A 479 -40.66 13.94 -13.83
N PRO A 480 -40.48 15.18 -14.35
CA PRO A 480 -39.47 15.48 -15.37
C PRO A 480 -38.02 15.22 -14.93
N TRP A 481 -37.71 15.42 -13.65
CA TRP A 481 -36.37 15.17 -13.11
C TRP A 481 -36.07 13.68 -13.01
N LEU A 482 -37.08 12.86 -12.66
CA LEU A 482 -36.94 11.40 -12.64
C LEU A 482 -36.74 10.85 -14.05
N LEU A 483 -37.44 11.40 -15.04
CA LEU A 483 -37.28 11.07 -16.46
C LEU A 483 -35.90 11.45 -17.00
N CYS A 484 -35.38 12.63 -16.64
CA CYS A 484 -33.99 13.01 -16.99
C CYS A 484 -32.97 12.05 -16.38
N LEU A 485 -33.14 11.65 -15.12
CA LEU A 485 -32.23 10.73 -14.43
C LEU A 485 -32.26 9.32 -15.06
N LEU A 486 -33.45 8.85 -15.47
CA LEU A 486 -33.61 7.58 -16.20
C LEU A 486 -33.01 7.64 -17.61
N MET A 487 -33.16 8.75 -18.33
CA MET A 487 -32.55 8.96 -19.65
C MET A 487 -31.01 9.02 -19.57
N PHE A 488 -30.47 9.62 -18.50
CA PHE A 488 -29.03 9.68 -18.25
C PHE A 488 -28.47 8.28 -17.91
N ALA A 489 -29.18 7.54 -17.05
CA ALA A 489 -28.82 6.16 -16.71
C ALA A 489 -28.89 5.22 -17.94
N ALA A 490 -29.91 5.36 -18.79
CA ALA A 490 -30.05 4.59 -20.01
C ALA A 490 -28.94 4.90 -21.03
N SER A 491 -28.57 6.17 -21.20
CA SER A 491 -27.45 6.58 -22.06
C SER A 491 -26.11 6.04 -21.54
N PHE A 492 -25.92 6.03 -20.23
CA PHE A 492 -24.72 5.47 -19.59
C PHE A 492 -24.63 3.95 -19.79
N LEU A 493 -25.74 3.22 -19.62
CA LEU A 493 -25.82 1.79 -19.87
C LEU A 493 -25.55 1.44 -21.35
N LEU A 494 -26.12 2.19 -22.29
CA LEU A 494 -25.90 1.98 -23.73
C LEU A 494 -24.43 2.22 -24.13
N SER A 495 -23.79 3.22 -23.54
CA SER A 495 -22.36 3.48 -23.75
C SER A 495 -21.49 2.32 -23.22
N HIS A 496 -21.81 1.79 -22.03
CA HIS A 496 -21.10 0.64 -21.47
C HIS A 496 -21.30 -0.65 -22.28
N ILE A 497 -22.52 -0.92 -22.76
CA ILE A 497 -22.79 -2.07 -23.63
C ILE A 497 -22.02 -1.96 -24.95
N GLY A 498 -21.93 -0.75 -25.52
CA GLY A 498 -21.12 -0.48 -26.72
C GLY A 498 -19.63 -0.80 -26.51
N HIS A 499 -19.04 -0.31 -25.41
CA HIS A 499 -17.65 -0.61 -25.08
C HIS A 499 -17.39 -2.10 -24.82
N PHE A 500 -18.35 -2.80 -24.21
CA PHE A 500 -18.24 -4.23 -23.93
C PHE A 500 -18.32 -5.06 -25.23
N ALA A 501 -19.23 -4.72 -26.14
CA ALA A 501 -19.35 -5.35 -27.44
C ALA A 501 -18.09 -5.13 -28.31
N GLN A 502 -17.50 -3.94 -28.25
CA GLN A 502 -16.29 -3.59 -29.00
C GLN A 502 -15.05 -4.36 -28.48
N ARG A 503 -14.95 -4.59 -27.16
CA ARG A 503 -13.91 -5.45 -26.57
C ARG A 503 -14.10 -6.92 -26.94
N TYR A 504 -15.33 -7.43 -26.95
CA TYR A 504 -15.62 -8.80 -27.37
C TYR A 504 -15.31 -9.04 -28.86
N LEU A 505 -15.57 -8.06 -29.71
CA LEU A 505 -15.24 -8.15 -31.14
C LEU A 505 -13.73 -8.21 -31.40
N VAL A 506 -12.93 -7.47 -30.61
CA VAL A 506 -11.46 -7.51 -30.70
C VAL A 506 -10.89 -8.85 -30.21
N ILE A 507 -11.50 -9.45 -29.19
CA ILE A 507 -11.12 -10.78 -28.68
C ILE A 507 -11.50 -11.87 -29.70
N ALA A 508 -12.72 -11.83 -30.25
CA ALA A 508 -13.19 -12.80 -31.24
C ALA A 508 -12.37 -12.77 -32.55
N HIS A 509 -11.85 -11.60 -32.93
CA HIS A 509 -11.01 -11.44 -34.13
C HIS A 509 -9.55 -11.86 -33.91
N ARG A 510 -9.14 -12.15 -32.67
CA ARG A 510 -7.81 -12.69 -32.32
C ARG A 510 -7.78 -14.22 -32.25
N GLU A 511 -8.93 -14.87 -32.18
CA GLU A 511 -9.05 -16.34 -32.15
C GLU A 511 -9.52 -16.96 -33.48
N LEU A 512 -9.75 -16.14 -34.50
CA LEU A 512 -9.88 -16.52 -35.90
C LEU A 512 -8.62 -16.10 -36.66
#